data_AF-A0A7V9USQ5-F1
#
_entry.id   AF-A0A7V9USQ5-F1
#
_cell.length_a   1.000
_cell.length_b   1.000
_cell.length_c   1.000
_cell.angle_alpha   90.00
_cell.angle_beta   90.00
_cell.angle_gamma   90.00
#
_symmetry.space_group_name_H-M   'P 1'
#
loop_
_entity.id
_entity.type
_entity.pdbx_description
1 polymer ?
#
loop_
_entity_poly.entity_id
_entity_poly.type
_entity_poly.pdbx_seq_one_letter_code
_entity_poly.pdbx_strand_id
1 'polypeptide(L)'
;MSKLKILFLVFLIMASVSARKAQESIGNYQIRVAPDRDDWTYELNQPVKFNVSVTLNNRQVSGLPINYSCGLEAMPPRMERTATTSEQSLTIEAGSLSEPGFLRCVVTMKKDGRSYRGLATAGFRPDLIKPTTKTPVDFDKFWTDGRAELAKLPIDAKFEPLPTYSTANVDVYQVNFQNVGRQSDTPSRIYGILAIPKVTRPNQKFPAVLNVPGAGVRPYKGFLTLAEKGIITLQIGIHGIPVTLDQTVYDNLAAGALKRYMFDGLDDKNDYYYRRVFLGCLRANDFLANLPQFDGVNLAVMGGSQGGALSIMTAALDSRVKSLAVWVPALSDLTGEIYGRAGGWHRVFKDSKNRTPEKIETTQYYDTVNFARRLKVPGIYTFGYNDETCPPTSMFAAYNSVTAPKKLILALEIGHALTNEQSARINDWVESFLKNEKK
;
A
#
# COMPACT_ATOMS: atom_id res chain seq x y z
N MET A 1 74.05 -27.88 42.58
CA MET A 1 73.09 -26.78 42.33
C MET A 1 73.27 -26.34 40.88
N SER A 2 72.28 -26.34 40.01
CA SER A 2 70.90 -26.81 40.15
C SER A 2 70.36 -27.08 38.74
N LYS A 3 69.56 -28.15 38.63
CA LYS A 3 68.75 -28.53 37.47
C LYS A 3 67.60 -27.54 37.22
N LEU A 4 67.85 -26.24 37.35
CA LEU A 4 66.83 -25.19 37.46
C LEU A 4 66.75 -24.22 36.27
N LYS A 5 67.57 -24.40 35.23
CA LYS A 5 67.58 -23.48 34.07
C LYS A 5 66.96 -24.04 32.78
N ILE A 6 66.71 -25.35 32.69
CA ILE A 6 66.12 -25.97 31.49
C ILE A 6 64.59 -26.16 31.63
N LEU A 7 64.06 -26.10 32.85
CA LEU A 7 62.61 -26.23 33.08
C LEU A 7 61.82 -24.93 32.82
N PHE A 8 62.50 -23.79 32.69
CA PHE A 8 61.84 -22.49 32.54
C PHE A 8 61.65 -22.04 31.08
N LEU A 9 62.33 -22.67 30.12
CA LEU A 9 62.20 -22.30 28.70
C LEU A 9 61.17 -23.15 27.95
N VAL A 10 60.85 -24.36 28.44
CA VAL A 10 59.77 -25.19 27.87
C VAL A 10 58.40 -24.79 28.42
N PHE A 11 58.35 -24.15 29.60
CA PHE A 11 57.09 -23.68 30.18
C PHE A 11 56.63 -22.31 29.63
N LEU A 12 57.50 -21.55 28.97
CA LEU A 12 57.14 -20.25 28.38
C LEU A 12 56.68 -20.32 26.91
N ILE A 13 56.82 -21.48 26.25
CA ILE A 13 56.31 -21.69 24.88
C ILE A 13 54.91 -22.34 24.90
N MET A 14 54.45 -22.88 26.02
CA MET A 14 53.10 -23.47 26.15
C MET A 14 52.01 -22.52 26.68
N ALA A 15 52.32 -21.25 26.96
CA ALA A 15 51.37 -20.29 27.55
C ALA A 15 50.97 -19.12 26.63
N SER A 16 51.26 -19.20 25.33
CA SER A 16 50.83 -18.20 24.34
C SER A 16 50.19 -18.82 23.11
N VAL A 17 49.59 -20.00 23.25
CA VAL A 17 48.33 -20.26 22.53
C VAL A 17 47.28 -19.42 23.25
N SER A 18 47.30 -18.11 22.99
CA SER A 18 46.09 -17.32 23.16
C SER A 18 45.07 -18.02 22.29
N ALA A 19 44.23 -18.84 22.93
CA ALA A 19 42.93 -19.15 22.40
C ALA A 19 42.34 -17.77 22.06
N ARG A 20 42.43 -17.39 20.79
CA ARG A 20 41.47 -16.49 20.18
C ARG A 20 40.16 -17.23 20.38
N LYS A 21 39.55 -17.10 21.57
CA LYS A 21 38.12 -17.22 21.69
C LYS A 21 37.64 -16.29 20.61
N ALA A 22 37.13 -16.88 19.53
CA ALA A 22 36.50 -16.12 18.47
C ALA A 22 35.58 -15.15 19.19
N GLN A 23 35.82 -13.85 19.01
CA GLN A 23 34.95 -12.82 19.55
C GLN A 23 33.53 -13.25 19.16
N GLU A 24 32.68 -13.58 20.14
CA GLU A 24 31.30 -13.89 19.84
C GLU A 24 30.68 -12.63 19.26
N SER A 25 30.53 -12.60 17.93
CA SER A 25 29.87 -11.49 17.27
C SER A 25 28.38 -11.75 17.36
N ILE A 26 27.70 -11.02 18.25
CA ILE A 26 26.26 -10.85 18.15
C ILE A 26 26.02 -9.99 16.92
N GLY A 27 25.45 -10.57 15.86
CA GLY A 27 25.12 -9.85 14.64
C GLY A 27 23.78 -10.31 14.08
N ASN A 28 23.16 -9.45 13.29
CA ASN A 28 21.92 -9.79 12.59
C ASN A 28 22.27 -10.39 11.24
N TYR A 29 21.93 -11.67 11.05
CA TYR A 29 22.00 -12.27 9.73
C TYR A 29 21.02 -11.55 8.80
N GLN A 30 21.45 -11.29 7.57
CA GLN A 30 20.61 -10.79 6.49
C GLN A 30 20.58 -11.85 5.39
N ILE A 31 19.39 -12.20 4.93
CA ILE A 31 19.19 -13.07 3.77
C ILE A 31 18.81 -12.16 2.61
N ARG A 32 19.67 -12.07 1.60
CA ARG A 32 19.38 -11.36 0.36
C ARG A 32 19.01 -12.37 -0.70
N VAL A 33 17.90 -12.10 -1.38
CA VAL A 33 17.40 -12.87 -2.51
C VAL A 33 17.19 -11.87 -3.63
N ALA A 34 17.64 -12.19 -4.84
CA ALA A 34 17.43 -11.35 -6.01
C ALA A 34 17.24 -12.23 -7.25
N PRO A 35 16.36 -11.88 -8.21
CA PRO A 35 16.33 -12.55 -9.50
C PRO A 35 17.67 -12.33 -10.24
N ASP A 36 17.96 -13.17 -11.23
CA ASP A 36 19.14 -13.09 -12.08
C ASP A 36 19.06 -12.01 -13.19
N ARG A 37 18.07 -11.12 -13.11
CA ARG A 37 17.86 -9.99 -14.02
C ARG A 37 17.68 -8.69 -13.26
N ASP A 38 18.28 -7.61 -13.77
CA ASP A 38 18.26 -6.29 -13.13
C ASP A 38 16.87 -5.66 -13.06
N ASP A 39 16.02 -5.90 -14.07
CA ASP A 39 14.65 -5.39 -14.17
C ASP A 39 13.61 -6.26 -13.46
N TRP A 40 14.02 -7.46 -12.99
CA TRP A 40 13.17 -8.48 -12.35
C TRP A 40 12.03 -8.99 -13.25
N THR A 41 12.09 -8.74 -14.56
CA THR A 41 11.05 -9.12 -15.53
C THR A 41 11.52 -10.17 -16.52
N TYR A 42 10.60 -11.08 -16.89
CA TYR A 42 10.87 -12.25 -17.72
C TYR A 42 9.78 -12.38 -18.80
N GLU A 43 10.16 -12.95 -19.94
CA GLU A 43 9.20 -13.44 -20.94
C GLU A 43 8.50 -14.71 -20.44
N LEU A 44 7.35 -15.04 -21.05
CA LEU A 44 6.67 -16.29 -20.74
C LEU A 44 7.55 -17.49 -21.12
N ASN A 45 7.49 -18.54 -20.30
CA ASN A 45 8.29 -19.77 -20.40
C ASN A 45 9.81 -19.58 -20.23
N GLN A 46 10.30 -18.35 -20.01
CA GLN A 46 11.71 -18.11 -19.70
C GLN A 46 12.03 -18.61 -18.27
N PRO A 47 13.07 -19.41 -18.05
CA PRO A 47 13.42 -19.84 -16.70
C PRO A 47 13.96 -18.67 -15.86
N VAL A 48 13.49 -18.56 -14.61
CA VAL A 48 14.02 -17.62 -13.61
C VAL A 48 15.00 -18.32 -12.67
N LYS A 49 16.08 -17.62 -12.33
CA LYS A 49 16.98 -18.01 -11.24
C LYS A 49 16.98 -16.95 -10.16
N PHE A 50 17.08 -17.37 -8.90
CA PHE A 50 17.25 -16.47 -7.76
C PHE A 50 18.63 -16.67 -7.14
N ASN A 51 19.37 -15.59 -6.99
CA ASN A 51 20.63 -15.57 -6.28
C ASN A 51 20.37 -15.29 -4.80
N VAL A 52 20.92 -16.14 -3.94
CA VAL A 52 20.76 -16.09 -2.49
C VAL A 52 22.11 -15.92 -1.83
N SER A 53 22.21 -14.93 -0.96
CA SER A 53 23.36 -14.75 -0.08
C SER A 53 22.88 -14.55 1.36
N VAL A 54 23.62 -15.12 2.30
CA VAL A 54 23.42 -14.86 3.73
C VAL A 54 24.65 -14.13 4.23
N THR A 55 24.44 -13.00 4.89
CA THR A 55 25.53 -12.19 5.45
C THR A 55 25.36 -11.99 6.94
N LEU A 56 26.45 -12.01 7.69
CA LEU A 56 26.55 -11.54 9.07
C LEU A 56 27.45 -10.31 9.09
N ASN A 57 26.95 -9.18 9.59
CA ASN A 57 27.69 -7.90 9.58
C ASN A 57 28.24 -7.56 8.18
N ASN A 58 27.42 -7.76 7.14
CA ASN A 58 27.74 -7.56 5.72
C ASN A 58 28.86 -8.46 5.16
N ARG A 59 29.29 -9.50 5.88
CA ARG A 59 30.18 -10.54 5.35
C ARG A 59 29.40 -11.81 5.05
N GLN A 60 29.62 -12.37 3.88
CA GLN A 60 28.98 -13.62 3.48
C GLN A 60 29.37 -14.76 4.42
N VAL A 61 28.39 -15.59 4.77
CA VAL A 61 28.56 -16.73 5.68
C VAL A 61 28.19 -18.03 4.98
N SER A 62 29.08 -19.01 5.07
CA SER A 62 28.93 -20.36 4.52
C SER A 62 28.53 -21.37 5.61
N GLY A 63 28.09 -22.56 5.19
CA GLY A 63 27.81 -23.68 6.09
C GLY A 63 26.50 -23.58 6.89
N LEU A 64 25.65 -22.58 6.61
CA LEU A 64 24.38 -22.42 7.32
C LEU A 64 23.24 -23.12 6.56
N PRO A 65 22.43 -23.95 7.25
CA PRO A 65 21.27 -24.57 6.62
C PRO A 65 20.17 -23.53 6.40
N ILE A 66 19.63 -23.48 5.18
CA ILE A 66 18.50 -22.65 4.79
C ILE A 66 17.37 -23.52 4.24
N ASN A 67 16.14 -23.07 4.44
CA ASN A 67 14.97 -23.58 3.74
C ASN A 67 14.54 -22.55 2.71
N TYR A 68 14.16 -22.98 1.51
CA TYR A 68 13.58 -22.09 0.52
C TYR A 68 12.33 -22.69 -0.09
N SER A 69 11.42 -21.80 -0.49
CA SER A 69 10.21 -22.15 -1.23
C SER A 69 10.03 -21.25 -2.43
N CYS A 70 9.50 -21.82 -3.51
CA CYS A 70 9.27 -21.12 -4.78
C CYS A 70 7.86 -21.43 -5.30
N GLY A 71 7.16 -20.42 -5.79
CA GLY A 71 5.81 -20.59 -6.35
C GLY A 71 5.18 -19.27 -6.77
N LEU A 72 3.91 -19.32 -7.19
CA LEU A 72 3.16 -18.09 -7.41
C LEU A 72 3.08 -17.29 -6.11
N GLU A 73 3.26 -15.99 -6.20
CA GLU A 73 3.16 -15.13 -5.02
C GLU A 73 1.81 -15.26 -4.33
N ALA A 74 1.82 -15.15 -2.99
CA ALA A 74 0.63 -15.27 -2.15
C ALA A 74 -0.15 -16.62 -2.25
N MET A 75 0.31 -17.57 -3.07
CA MET A 75 -0.24 -18.92 -3.23
C MET A 75 0.63 -19.97 -2.50
N PRO A 76 0.13 -21.21 -2.30
CA PRO A 76 0.98 -22.30 -1.83
C PRO A 76 2.20 -22.49 -2.74
N PRO A 77 3.39 -22.77 -2.16
CA PRO A 77 4.59 -22.97 -2.95
C PRO A 77 4.46 -24.22 -3.83
N ARG A 78 5.09 -24.17 -5.01
CA ARG A 78 5.20 -25.31 -5.93
C ARG A 78 6.39 -26.21 -5.57
N MET A 79 7.34 -25.66 -4.85
CA MET A 79 8.57 -26.31 -4.43
C MET A 79 8.99 -25.81 -3.06
N GLU A 80 9.42 -26.74 -2.20
CA GLU A 80 10.08 -26.46 -0.94
C GLU A 80 11.30 -27.38 -0.81
N ARG A 81 12.47 -26.82 -0.48
CA ARG A 81 13.74 -27.55 -0.41
C ARG A 81 14.66 -26.94 0.65
N THR A 82 15.68 -27.69 1.01
CA THR A 82 16.80 -27.22 1.84
C THR A 82 18.03 -26.99 0.98
N ALA A 83 18.90 -26.09 1.45
CA ALA A 83 20.24 -25.92 0.94
C ALA A 83 21.17 -25.49 2.07
N THR A 84 22.48 -25.50 1.80
CA THR A 84 23.50 -24.98 2.70
C THR A 84 24.16 -23.78 2.04
N THR A 85 24.35 -22.69 2.77
CA THR A 85 25.04 -21.50 2.23
C THR A 85 26.49 -21.81 1.89
N SER A 86 27.02 -21.12 0.89
CA SER A 86 28.43 -21.22 0.49
C SER A 86 29.12 -19.86 0.56
N GLU A 87 30.44 -19.83 0.35
CA GLU A 87 31.19 -18.56 0.23
C GLU A 87 30.78 -17.76 -1.02
N GLN A 88 30.14 -18.43 -1.99
CA GLN A 88 29.51 -17.82 -3.17
C GLN A 88 27.99 -17.80 -3.02
N SER A 89 27.32 -16.92 -3.77
CA SER A 89 25.86 -16.89 -3.82
C SER A 89 25.31 -18.23 -4.30
N LEU A 90 24.31 -18.75 -3.60
CA LEU A 90 23.57 -19.93 -4.05
C LEU A 90 22.59 -19.50 -5.15
N THR A 91 22.57 -20.22 -6.26
CA THR A 91 21.57 -20.03 -7.31
C THR A 91 20.45 -21.05 -7.14
N ILE A 92 19.21 -20.57 -7.07
CA ILE A 92 17.99 -21.37 -7.02
C ILE A 92 17.28 -21.27 -8.37
N GLU A 93 17.12 -22.40 -9.05
CA GLU A 93 16.30 -22.49 -10.26
C GLU A 93 14.83 -22.64 -9.87
N ALA A 94 14.00 -21.66 -10.20
CA ALA A 94 12.62 -21.60 -9.71
C ALA A 94 11.57 -21.85 -10.82
N GLY A 95 12.01 -22.33 -11.98
CA GLY A 95 11.14 -22.67 -13.12
C GLY A 95 10.75 -21.44 -13.94
N SER A 96 9.56 -21.46 -14.54
CA SER A 96 9.01 -20.38 -15.37
C SER A 96 7.49 -20.29 -15.22
N LEU A 97 6.86 -19.27 -15.82
CA LEU A 97 5.41 -19.16 -15.95
C LEU A 97 5.01 -19.15 -17.44
N SER A 98 3.99 -19.93 -17.79
CA SER A 98 3.37 -19.93 -19.13
C SER A 98 2.31 -18.84 -19.30
N GLU A 99 1.90 -18.21 -18.19
CA GLU A 99 0.90 -17.16 -18.14
C GLU A 99 1.45 -15.93 -17.41
N PRO A 100 0.98 -14.71 -17.74
CA PRO A 100 1.39 -13.49 -17.04
C PRO A 100 1.14 -13.58 -15.53
N GLY A 101 2.15 -13.21 -14.73
CA GLY A 101 2.06 -13.31 -13.28
C GLY A 101 3.39 -13.13 -12.58
N PHE A 102 3.46 -13.55 -11.32
CA PHE A 102 4.64 -13.35 -10.49
C PHE A 102 5.03 -14.62 -9.76
N LEU A 103 6.33 -14.93 -9.78
CA LEU A 103 6.92 -16.08 -9.10
C LEU A 103 7.81 -15.57 -7.97
N ARG A 104 7.55 -16.03 -6.74
CA ARG A 104 8.27 -15.63 -5.54
C ARG A 104 9.18 -16.73 -5.03
N CYS A 105 10.40 -16.37 -4.68
CA CYS A 105 11.30 -17.19 -3.88
C CYS A 105 11.36 -16.61 -2.45
N VAL A 106 11.07 -17.44 -1.45
CA VAL A 106 11.23 -17.10 -0.03
C VAL A 106 12.30 -17.99 0.56
N VAL A 107 13.27 -17.39 1.25
CA VAL A 107 14.35 -18.10 1.94
C VAL A 107 14.26 -17.82 3.43
N THR A 108 14.39 -18.85 4.24
CA THR A 108 14.35 -18.76 5.71
C THR A 108 15.52 -19.52 6.33
N MET A 109 15.95 -19.03 7.49
CA MET A 109 17.03 -19.63 8.27
C MET A 109 16.71 -19.52 9.75
N LYS A 110 17.05 -20.55 10.54
CA LYS A 110 17.01 -20.49 12.00
C LYS A 110 18.43 -20.55 12.54
N LYS A 111 18.80 -19.60 13.38
CA LYS A 111 20.12 -19.55 14.02
C LYS A 111 20.00 -18.88 15.38
N ASP A 112 20.55 -19.52 16.41
CA ASP A 112 20.60 -19.01 17.79
C ASP A 112 19.21 -18.60 18.34
N GLY A 113 18.21 -19.46 18.11
CA GLY A 113 16.82 -19.23 18.53
C GLY A 113 16.06 -18.15 17.73
N ARG A 114 16.70 -17.51 16.74
CA ARG A 114 16.09 -16.47 15.89
C ARG A 114 15.78 -17.00 14.50
N SER A 115 14.73 -16.46 13.89
CA SER A 115 14.36 -16.74 12.50
C SER A 115 14.68 -15.55 11.61
N TYR A 116 15.32 -15.81 10.48
CA TYR A 116 15.69 -14.84 9.47
C TYR A 116 14.95 -15.17 8.18
N ARG A 117 14.59 -14.16 7.40
CA ARG A 117 13.83 -14.31 6.17
C ARG A 117 14.28 -13.30 5.13
N GLY A 118 14.41 -13.75 3.88
CA GLY A 118 14.61 -12.93 2.70
C GLY A 118 13.70 -13.43 1.58
N LEU A 119 13.36 -12.56 0.63
CA LEU A 119 12.54 -12.94 -0.52
C LEU A 119 12.82 -12.04 -1.72
N ALA A 120 12.53 -12.57 -2.90
CA ALA A 120 12.38 -11.78 -4.12
C ALA A 120 11.28 -12.35 -4.99
N THR A 121 10.74 -11.50 -5.86
CA THR A 121 9.62 -11.85 -6.73
C THR A 121 9.92 -11.43 -8.16
N ALA A 122 9.87 -12.37 -9.09
CA ALA A 122 10.09 -12.15 -10.51
C ALA A 122 8.76 -11.99 -11.24
N GLY A 123 8.66 -10.97 -12.09
CA GLY A 123 7.48 -10.68 -12.90
C GLY A 123 7.58 -11.30 -14.30
N PHE A 124 6.59 -12.10 -14.69
CA PHE A 124 6.48 -12.70 -16.01
C PHE A 124 5.43 -11.94 -16.80
N ARG A 125 5.87 -11.21 -17.83
CA ARG A 125 5.02 -10.28 -18.61
C ARG A 125 3.98 -9.54 -17.76
N PRO A 126 4.38 -8.76 -16.74
CA PRO A 126 3.42 -8.06 -15.86
C PRO A 126 2.49 -7.11 -16.62
N ASP A 127 2.96 -6.57 -17.74
CA ASP A 127 2.21 -5.73 -18.69
C ASP A 127 1.00 -6.42 -19.30
N LEU A 128 1.01 -7.76 -19.36
CA LEU A 128 -0.07 -8.57 -19.94
C LEU A 128 -1.06 -9.11 -18.92
N ILE A 129 -0.86 -8.86 -17.62
CA ILE A 129 -1.77 -9.35 -16.58
C ILE A 129 -3.16 -8.75 -16.81
N LYS A 130 -4.15 -9.63 -17.00
CA LYS A 130 -5.56 -9.28 -17.15
C LYS A 130 -6.32 -9.54 -15.84
N PRO A 131 -7.25 -8.65 -15.47
CA PRO A 131 -8.08 -8.85 -14.28
C PRO A 131 -9.03 -10.04 -14.42
N THR A 132 -9.35 -10.66 -13.29
CA THR A 132 -10.36 -11.73 -13.16
C THR A 132 -11.74 -11.20 -12.79
N THR A 133 -11.81 -10.01 -12.19
CA THR A 133 -13.09 -9.41 -11.81
C THR A 133 -13.91 -9.01 -13.03
N LYS A 134 -15.23 -9.23 -12.95
CA LYS A 134 -16.20 -8.82 -13.96
C LYS A 134 -16.75 -7.44 -13.61
N THR A 135 -17.19 -6.69 -14.62
CA THR A 135 -17.95 -5.45 -14.42
C THR A 135 -19.44 -5.79 -14.40
N PRO A 136 -20.17 -5.52 -13.30
CA PRO A 136 -21.62 -5.66 -13.26
C PRO A 136 -22.30 -4.79 -14.31
N VAL A 137 -23.42 -5.24 -14.85
CA VAL A 137 -24.15 -4.55 -15.93
C VAL A 137 -24.71 -3.19 -15.50
N ASP A 138 -25.07 -3.06 -14.23
CA ASP A 138 -25.63 -1.88 -13.58
C ASP A 138 -24.59 -1.10 -12.76
N PHE A 139 -23.29 -1.40 -12.90
CA PHE A 139 -22.22 -0.78 -12.10
C PHE A 139 -22.25 0.75 -12.13
N ASP A 140 -22.36 1.35 -13.32
CA ASP A 140 -22.38 2.81 -13.48
C ASP A 140 -23.65 3.42 -12.87
N LYS A 141 -24.78 2.74 -13.03
CA LYS A 141 -26.05 3.16 -12.45
C LYS A 141 -25.97 3.14 -10.93
N PHE A 142 -25.45 2.06 -10.34
CA PHE A 142 -25.29 1.91 -8.89
C PHE A 142 -24.54 3.10 -8.26
N TRP A 143 -23.41 3.50 -8.84
CA TRP A 143 -22.64 4.63 -8.32
C TRP A 143 -23.25 6.00 -8.64
N THR A 144 -23.96 6.12 -9.76
CA THR A 144 -24.73 7.33 -10.09
C THR A 144 -25.89 7.54 -9.10
N ASP A 145 -26.62 6.48 -8.77
CA ASP A 145 -27.70 6.52 -7.77
C ASP A 145 -27.15 6.90 -6.39
N GLY A 146 -26.02 6.32 -5.98
CA GLY A 146 -25.35 6.68 -4.72
C GLY A 146 -24.92 8.16 -4.66
N ARG A 147 -24.46 8.74 -5.78
CA ARG A 147 -24.19 10.18 -5.87
C ARG A 147 -25.47 11.01 -5.76
N ALA A 148 -26.56 10.56 -6.36
CA ALA A 148 -27.86 11.23 -6.24
C ALA A 148 -28.41 11.19 -4.80
N GLU A 149 -28.17 10.10 -4.05
CA GLU A 149 -28.46 10.04 -2.62
C GLU A 149 -27.64 11.05 -1.82
N LEU A 150 -26.33 11.16 -2.10
CA LEU A 150 -25.51 12.20 -1.50
C LEU A 150 -26.08 13.60 -1.76
N ALA A 151 -26.43 13.93 -3.00
CA ALA A 151 -26.91 15.27 -3.36
C ALA A 151 -28.14 15.73 -2.56
N LYS A 152 -28.92 14.80 -1.98
CA LYS A 152 -30.08 15.12 -1.12
C LYS A 152 -29.69 15.58 0.29
N LEU A 153 -28.47 15.32 0.73
CA LEU A 153 -27.98 15.68 2.07
C LEU A 153 -27.24 17.02 2.03
N PRO A 154 -27.54 17.97 2.94
CA PRO A 154 -26.75 19.19 3.06
C PRO A 154 -25.31 18.85 3.44
N ILE A 155 -24.35 19.69 3.05
CA ILE A 155 -22.96 19.51 3.46
C ILE A 155 -22.84 19.58 5.00
N ASP A 156 -23.52 20.56 5.63
CA ASP A 156 -23.54 20.76 7.08
C ASP A 156 -22.14 20.63 7.71
N ALA A 157 -21.18 21.36 7.13
CA ALA A 157 -19.79 21.30 7.55
C ALA A 157 -19.56 22.06 8.85
N LYS A 158 -18.85 21.42 9.78
CA LYS A 158 -18.40 22.01 11.05
C LYS A 158 -16.89 22.06 11.06
N PHE A 159 -16.36 23.19 11.56
CA PHE A 159 -14.93 23.47 11.64
C PHE A 159 -14.55 23.64 13.11
N GLU A 160 -13.51 22.92 13.52
CA GLU A 160 -12.89 23.02 14.84
C GLU A 160 -11.42 23.38 14.64
N PRO A 161 -10.99 24.60 15.01
CA PRO A 161 -9.60 25.01 14.85
C PRO A 161 -8.64 24.10 15.63
N LEU A 162 -7.48 23.80 15.05
CA LEU A 162 -6.38 23.08 15.70
C LEU A 162 -5.10 23.94 15.71
N PRO A 163 -4.99 24.90 16.65
CA PRO A 163 -3.86 25.84 16.69
C PRO A 163 -2.51 25.15 16.85
N THR A 164 -2.44 24.01 17.53
CA THR A 164 -1.20 23.24 17.74
C THR A 164 -0.64 22.62 16.47
N TYR A 165 -1.47 22.41 15.44
CA TYR A 165 -1.04 21.96 14.11
C TYR A 165 -0.93 23.09 13.11
N SER A 166 -1.42 24.29 13.44
CA SER A 166 -1.33 25.46 12.56
C SER A 166 0.09 26.03 12.55
N THR A 167 0.47 26.67 11.45
CA THR A 167 1.80 27.26 11.27
C THR A 167 1.70 28.76 10.98
N ALA A 168 2.84 29.40 10.71
CA ALA A 168 2.86 30.78 10.24
C ALA A 168 2.06 30.93 8.93
N ASN A 169 2.05 29.92 8.06
CA ASN A 169 1.51 30.00 6.69
C ASN A 169 0.23 29.18 6.48
N VAL A 170 -0.17 28.33 7.43
CA VAL A 170 -1.27 27.38 7.25
C VAL A 170 -2.19 27.37 8.46
N ASP A 171 -3.49 27.48 8.22
CA ASP A 171 -4.53 27.26 9.23
C ASP A 171 -5.02 25.80 9.16
N VAL A 172 -5.08 25.14 10.32
CA VAL A 172 -5.48 23.73 10.41
C VAL A 172 -6.75 23.57 11.24
N TYR A 173 -7.66 22.74 10.76
CA TYR A 173 -8.95 22.45 11.38
C TYR A 173 -9.21 20.94 11.40
N GLN A 174 -9.84 20.44 12.45
CA GLN A 174 -10.68 19.26 12.33
C GLN A 174 -12.00 19.70 11.69
N VAL A 175 -12.41 19.00 10.64
CA VAL A 175 -13.69 19.23 9.98
C VAL A 175 -14.54 17.98 10.01
N ASN A 176 -15.86 18.17 9.96
CA ASN A 176 -16.78 17.09 9.68
C ASN A 176 -18.00 17.56 8.91
N PHE A 177 -18.53 16.69 8.05
CA PHE A 177 -19.66 16.98 7.16
C PHE A 177 -20.51 15.73 6.95
N GLN A 178 -21.78 15.91 6.58
CA GLN A 178 -22.72 14.80 6.42
C GLN A 178 -22.37 13.90 5.23
N ASN A 179 -22.70 12.63 5.37
CA ASN A 179 -22.52 11.58 4.38
C ASN A 179 -23.69 10.59 4.45
N VAL A 180 -23.84 9.74 3.44
CA VAL A 180 -24.84 8.66 3.52
C VAL A 180 -24.56 7.73 4.70
N GLY A 181 -25.62 7.35 5.40
CA GLY A 181 -25.62 6.27 6.39
C GLY A 181 -25.56 4.89 5.73
N ARG A 182 -25.59 3.85 6.57
CA ARG A 182 -26.20 2.57 6.18
C ARG A 182 -27.72 2.77 6.06
N GLN A 183 -28.50 1.73 5.78
CA GLN A 183 -29.97 1.73 5.54
C GLN A 183 -30.85 2.37 6.64
N SER A 184 -30.55 3.60 7.07
CA SER A 184 -31.13 4.36 8.17
C SER A 184 -31.36 5.80 7.71
N ASP A 185 -32.46 6.40 8.17
CA ASP A 185 -32.82 7.78 7.87
C ASP A 185 -31.87 8.82 8.51
N THR A 186 -30.91 8.39 9.35
CA THR A 186 -29.93 9.28 9.96
C THR A 186 -28.65 9.37 9.11
N PRO A 187 -28.25 10.58 8.66
CA PRO A 187 -27.00 10.76 7.94
C PRO A 187 -25.78 10.33 8.77
N SER A 188 -24.84 9.64 8.11
CA SER A 188 -23.49 9.46 8.65
C SER A 188 -22.72 10.79 8.57
N ARG A 189 -21.49 10.79 9.08
CA ARG A 189 -20.54 11.89 8.88
C ARG A 189 -19.19 11.36 8.42
N ILE A 190 -18.44 12.22 7.76
CA ILE A 190 -17.01 12.06 7.51
C ILE A 190 -16.29 13.11 8.36
N TYR A 191 -15.14 12.71 8.90
CA TYR A 191 -14.25 13.57 9.66
C TYR A 191 -12.91 13.65 8.95
N GLY A 192 -12.22 14.77 9.07
CA GLY A 192 -10.90 14.94 8.47
C GLY A 192 -10.13 16.11 9.06
N ILE A 193 -8.85 16.17 8.73
CA ILE A 193 -7.99 17.32 9.01
C ILE A 193 -7.87 18.14 7.73
N LEU A 194 -8.37 19.36 7.78
CA LEU A 194 -8.27 20.35 6.71
C LEU A 194 -7.11 21.30 7.03
N ALA A 195 -6.19 21.47 6.09
CA ALA A 195 -5.13 22.46 6.16
C ALA A 195 -5.27 23.43 4.98
N ILE A 196 -5.43 24.71 5.28
CA ILE A 196 -5.65 25.79 4.31
C ILE A 196 -4.46 26.74 4.35
N PRO A 197 -3.78 27.00 3.24
CA PRO A 197 -2.78 28.06 3.18
C PRO A 197 -3.41 29.42 3.50
N LYS A 198 -2.73 30.25 4.29
CA LYS A 198 -3.23 31.57 4.67
C LYS A 198 -3.30 32.49 3.45
N VAL A 199 -4.44 33.18 3.34
CA VAL A 199 -4.67 34.21 2.33
C VAL A 199 -3.83 35.44 2.69
N THR A 200 -2.89 35.80 1.82
CA THR A 200 -2.00 36.97 2.00
C THR A 200 -2.38 38.13 1.07
N ARG A 201 -3.25 37.88 0.08
CA ARG A 201 -3.75 38.88 -0.88
C ARG A 201 -5.25 38.70 -1.10
N PRO A 202 -6.01 39.79 -1.35
CA PRO A 202 -7.42 39.68 -1.68
C PRO A 202 -7.69 38.68 -2.82
N ASN A 203 -8.73 37.87 -2.68
CA ASN A 203 -9.15 36.85 -3.65
C ASN A 203 -8.12 35.76 -3.97
N GLN A 204 -7.05 35.60 -3.18
CA GLN A 204 -6.12 34.49 -3.36
C GLN A 204 -6.86 33.15 -3.21
N LYS A 205 -6.70 32.29 -4.21
CA LYS A 205 -7.22 30.93 -4.24
C LYS A 205 -6.09 29.92 -4.33
N PHE A 206 -6.39 28.67 -4.02
CA PHE A 206 -5.43 27.58 -4.01
C PHE A 206 -6.01 26.32 -4.66
N PRO A 207 -5.18 25.51 -5.32
CA PRO A 207 -5.54 24.15 -5.69
C PRO A 207 -5.80 23.30 -4.45
N ALA A 208 -6.43 22.14 -4.61
CA ALA A 208 -6.76 21.24 -3.52
C ALA A 208 -6.34 19.78 -3.76
N VAL A 209 -6.02 19.08 -2.67
CA VAL A 209 -5.74 17.65 -2.62
C VAL A 209 -6.62 16.99 -1.58
N LEU A 210 -7.36 15.97 -2.01
CA LEU A 210 -7.96 14.99 -1.11
C LEU A 210 -6.94 13.88 -0.82
N ASN A 211 -6.55 13.72 0.45
CA ASN A 211 -5.70 12.63 0.92
C ASN A 211 -6.56 11.55 1.59
N VAL A 212 -6.71 10.41 0.93
CA VAL A 212 -7.54 9.29 1.38
C VAL A 212 -6.69 8.21 2.09
N PRO A 213 -7.18 7.62 3.18
CA PRO A 213 -6.33 6.84 4.08
C PRO A 213 -6.14 5.39 3.65
N GLY A 214 -4.98 4.82 3.99
CA GLY A 214 -4.78 3.37 4.05
C GLY A 214 -5.61 2.70 5.16
N ALA A 215 -5.74 1.37 5.09
CA ALA A 215 -6.54 0.59 6.02
C ALA A 215 -6.10 0.77 7.49
N GLY A 216 -7.06 0.95 8.38
CA GLY A 216 -6.83 0.99 9.83
C GLY A 216 -7.74 1.98 10.55
N VAL A 217 -7.73 1.94 11.87
CA VAL A 217 -8.50 2.81 12.77
C VAL A 217 -7.48 3.63 13.55
N ARG A 218 -7.34 4.92 13.26
CA ARG A 218 -6.27 5.77 13.79
C ARG A 218 -6.63 7.26 13.70
N PRO A 219 -5.99 8.11 14.51
CA PRO A 219 -6.06 9.56 14.35
C PRO A 219 -5.28 10.03 13.11
N TYR A 220 -5.52 11.27 12.72
CA TYR A 220 -4.83 11.94 11.61
C TYR A 220 -4.30 13.31 12.03
N LYS A 221 -3.23 13.74 11.35
CA LYS A 221 -2.56 15.03 11.63
C LYS A 221 -2.65 16.02 10.46
N GLY A 222 -3.27 15.62 9.35
CA GLY A 222 -3.29 16.42 8.12
C GLY A 222 -2.06 16.17 7.25
N PHE A 223 -2.01 16.85 6.10
CA PHE A 223 -0.96 16.69 5.10
C PHE A 223 -0.21 18.01 4.85
N LEU A 224 0.44 18.52 5.90
CA LEU A 224 1.04 19.87 5.90
C LEU A 224 2.12 20.07 4.84
N THR A 225 2.81 19.01 4.40
CA THR A 225 3.89 19.10 3.40
C THR A 225 3.44 19.79 2.11
N LEU A 226 2.21 19.55 1.64
CA LEU A 226 1.65 20.27 0.48
C LEU A 226 0.96 21.58 0.87
N ALA A 227 0.40 21.67 2.09
CA ALA A 227 -0.24 22.89 2.59
C ALA A 227 0.75 24.06 2.70
N GLU A 228 1.95 23.81 3.23
CA GLU A 228 3.04 24.80 3.28
C GLU A 228 3.49 25.26 1.88
N LYS A 229 3.16 24.48 0.85
CA LYS A 229 3.45 24.79 -0.54
C LYS A 229 2.28 25.49 -1.23
N GLY A 230 1.24 25.93 -0.53
CA GLY A 230 0.12 26.65 -1.13
C GLY A 230 -0.94 25.76 -1.78
N ILE A 231 -1.15 24.55 -1.26
CA ILE A 231 -2.18 23.61 -1.73
C ILE A 231 -3.11 23.30 -0.56
N ILE A 232 -4.43 23.46 -0.72
CA ILE A 232 -5.39 23.02 0.32
C ILE A 232 -5.30 21.50 0.44
N THR A 233 -5.16 20.99 1.66
CA THR A 233 -5.17 19.53 1.88
C THR A 233 -6.30 19.14 2.81
N LEU A 234 -7.03 18.09 2.44
CA LEU A 234 -8.01 17.44 3.31
C LEU A 234 -7.62 15.97 3.47
N GLN A 235 -7.20 15.58 4.68
CA GLN A 235 -6.96 14.19 5.03
C GLN A 235 -8.18 13.64 5.77
N ILE A 236 -8.92 12.71 5.16
CA ILE A 236 -10.15 12.17 5.76
C ILE A 236 -9.92 10.86 6.52
N GLY A 237 -10.73 10.63 7.55
CA GLY A 237 -10.97 9.32 8.15
C GLY A 237 -12.23 8.68 7.56
N ILE A 238 -12.22 7.34 7.46
CA ILE A 238 -13.32 6.60 6.83
C ILE A 238 -14.34 6.05 7.82
N HIS A 239 -14.13 6.13 9.14
CA HIS A 239 -14.96 5.44 10.13
C HIS A 239 -16.14 6.24 10.66
N GLY A 240 -16.27 7.51 10.31
CA GLY A 240 -17.35 8.37 10.82
C GLY A 240 -17.23 8.74 12.29
N ILE A 241 -16.01 8.72 12.81
CA ILE A 241 -15.64 9.19 14.15
C ILE A 241 -14.63 10.34 14.02
N PRO A 242 -14.52 11.25 15.01
CA PRO A 242 -13.49 12.29 15.03
C PRO A 242 -12.10 11.70 14.84
N VAL A 243 -11.19 12.48 14.25
CA VAL A 243 -9.85 12.05 13.83
C VAL A 243 -8.73 12.59 14.74
N THR A 244 -9.10 13.23 15.85
CA THR A 244 -8.19 13.84 16.83
C THR A 244 -8.31 13.27 18.24
N LEU A 245 -9.12 12.23 18.45
CA LEU A 245 -9.22 11.56 19.76
C LEU A 245 -7.89 10.93 20.21
N ASP A 246 -7.83 10.52 21.48
CA ASP A 246 -6.68 9.76 21.99
C ASP A 246 -6.51 8.42 21.28
N GLN A 247 -5.26 8.01 21.06
CA GLN A 247 -4.91 6.76 20.38
C GLN A 247 -5.64 5.54 20.98
N THR A 248 -5.74 5.48 22.32
CA THR A 248 -6.43 4.39 23.04
C THR A 248 -7.89 4.22 22.62
N VAL A 249 -8.59 5.30 22.24
CA VAL A 249 -9.98 5.20 21.75
C VAL A 249 -10.03 4.44 20.43
N TYR A 250 -9.11 4.73 19.51
CA TYR A 250 -9.02 4.01 18.23
C TYR A 250 -8.60 2.57 18.42
N ASP A 251 -7.67 2.30 19.34
CA ASP A 251 -7.21 0.94 19.65
C ASP A 251 -8.38 0.08 20.17
N ASN A 252 -9.19 0.64 21.08
CA ASN A 252 -10.40 -0.01 21.60
C ASN A 252 -11.44 -0.24 20.50
N LEU A 253 -11.68 0.74 19.62
CA LEU A 253 -12.60 0.58 18.49
C LEU A 253 -12.10 -0.46 17.48
N ALA A 254 -10.79 -0.50 17.20
CA ALA A 254 -10.17 -1.48 16.31
C ALA A 254 -10.29 -2.91 16.85
N ALA A 255 -10.19 -3.07 18.18
CA ALA A 255 -10.36 -4.35 18.86
C ALA A 255 -11.85 -4.74 19.02
N GLY A 256 -12.74 -3.77 19.03
CA GLY A 256 -14.19 -3.92 19.21
C GLY A 256 -14.99 -3.64 17.94
N ALA A 257 -15.78 -2.56 17.95
CA ALA A 257 -16.83 -2.29 16.95
C ALA A 257 -16.35 -2.19 15.49
N LEU A 258 -15.08 -1.83 15.26
CA LEU A 258 -14.49 -1.72 13.92
C LEU A 258 -13.60 -2.93 13.58
N LYS A 259 -13.56 -3.95 14.43
CA LYS A 259 -12.81 -5.17 14.13
C LYS A 259 -13.37 -5.81 12.85
N ARG A 260 -12.48 -6.02 11.88
CA ARG A 260 -12.83 -6.61 10.58
C ARG A 260 -13.89 -5.82 9.77
N TYR A 261 -13.96 -4.50 9.95
CA TYR A 261 -14.89 -3.62 9.21
C TYR A 261 -14.91 -3.87 7.69
N MET A 262 -13.79 -4.33 7.11
CA MET A 262 -13.70 -4.59 5.68
C MET A 262 -14.58 -5.75 5.18
N PHE A 263 -15.13 -6.58 6.08
CA PHE A 263 -16.05 -7.67 5.74
C PHE A 263 -17.51 -7.37 6.13
N ASP A 264 -17.78 -6.22 6.74
CA ASP A 264 -19.12 -5.85 7.24
C ASP A 264 -20.08 -5.54 6.08
N GLY A 265 -21.19 -6.29 6.00
CA GLY A 265 -22.20 -6.21 4.92
C GLY A 265 -21.74 -6.78 3.57
N LEU A 266 -20.72 -7.65 3.53
CA LEU A 266 -20.11 -8.14 2.28
C LEU A 266 -21.06 -8.93 1.35
N ASP A 267 -22.16 -9.43 1.87
CA ASP A 267 -23.20 -10.18 1.16
C ASP A 267 -24.27 -9.28 0.51
N ASP A 268 -24.30 -7.98 0.79
CA ASP A 268 -25.20 -7.03 0.15
C ASP A 268 -24.44 -5.79 -0.34
N LYS A 269 -24.41 -5.60 -1.67
CA LYS A 269 -23.78 -4.43 -2.30
C LYS A 269 -24.32 -3.09 -1.80
N ASN A 270 -25.55 -3.02 -1.29
CA ASN A 270 -26.13 -1.78 -0.77
C ASN A 270 -25.77 -1.52 0.70
N ASP A 271 -25.40 -2.55 1.45
CA ASP A 271 -25.09 -2.46 2.89
C ASP A 271 -23.61 -2.67 3.21
N TYR A 272 -22.81 -3.05 2.22
CA TYR A 272 -21.36 -3.22 2.38
C TYR A 272 -20.70 -1.94 2.90
N TYR A 273 -19.86 -2.09 3.93
CA TYR A 273 -19.18 -0.99 4.63
C TYR A 273 -18.54 0.03 3.69
N TYR A 274 -17.95 -0.44 2.58
CA TYR A 274 -17.27 0.45 1.63
C TYR A 274 -18.20 1.35 0.81
N ARG A 275 -19.51 1.09 0.77
CA ARG A 275 -20.48 1.98 0.09
C ARG A 275 -20.39 3.40 0.64
N ARG A 276 -20.52 3.54 1.96
CA ARG A 276 -20.42 4.83 2.61
C ARG A 276 -19.01 5.41 2.57
N VAL A 277 -17.97 4.58 2.51
CA VAL A 277 -16.59 5.05 2.39
C VAL A 277 -16.35 5.72 1.04
N PHE A 278 -16.77 5.07 -0.05
CA PHE A 278 -16.54 5.58 -1.40
C PHE A 278 -17.38 6.83 -1.66
N LEU A 279 -18.65 6.81 -1.24
CA LEU A 279 -19.52 7.98 -1.26
C LEU A 279 -18.98 9.10 -0.35
N GLY A 280 -18.36 8.76 0.78
CA GLY A 280 -17.67 9.72 1.65
C GLY A 280 -16.48 10.42 0.99
N CYS A 281 -15.77 9.75 0.08
CA CYS A 281 -14.69 10.37 -0.70
C CYS A 281 -15.25 11.39 -1.71
N LEU A 282 -16.37 11.06 -2.39
CA LEU A 282 -17.07 12.00 -3.27
C LEU A 282 -17.58 13.22 -2.51
N ARG A 283 -18.17 12.99 -1.33
CA ARG A 283 -18.61 14.05 -0.43
C ARG A 283 -17.44 14.94 0.02
N ALA A 284 -16.26 14.37 0.26
CA ALA A 284 -15.09 15.16 0.62
C ALA A 284 -14.65 16.08 -0.53
N ASN A 285 -14.78 15.64 -1.79
CA ASN A 285 -14.61 16.53 -2.95
C ASN A 285 -15.71 17.60 -3.04
N ASP A 286 -16.97 17.28 -2.71
CA ASP A 286 -18.03 18.29 -2.63
C ASP A 286 -17.68 19.38 -1.61
N PHE A 287 -17.18 18.98 -0.44
CA PHE A 287 -16.73 19.91 0.59
C PHE A 287 -15.57 20.78 0.10
N LEU A 288 -14.50 20.18 -0.47
CA LEU A 288 -13.37 20.91 -1.03
C LEU A 288 -13.78 21.91 -2.12
N ALA A 289 -14.65 21.48 -3.05
CA ALA A 289 -15.11 22.29 -4.16
C ALA A 289 -15.95 23.51 -3.72
N ASN A 290 -16.53 23.47 -2.51
CA ASN A 290 -17.31 24.57 -1.94
C ASN A 290 -16.49 25.48 -1.01
N LEU A 291 -15.20 25.21 -0.79
CA LEU A 291 -14.36 26.10 0.01
C LEU A 291 -14.15 27.44 -0.71
N PRO A 292 -14.34 28.59 -0.04
CA PRO A 292 -14.09 29.88 -0.67
C PRO A 292 -12.62 30.11 -1.00
N GLN A 293 -11.69 29.32 -0.48
CA GLN A 293 -10.26 29.39 -0.81
C GLN A 293 -9.88 28.51 -2.00
N PHE A 294 -10.75 27.61 -2.45
CA PHE A 294 -10.47 26.74 -3.59
C PHE A 294 -10.51 27.52 -4.91
N ASP A 295 -9.62 27.20 -5.84
CA ASP A 295 -9.52 27.85 -7.15
C ASP A 295 -10.63 27.45 -8.15
N GLY A 296 -11.45 26.46 -7.79
CA GLY A 296 -12.59 26.01 -8.59
C GLY A 296 -12.23 24.99 -9.68
N VAL A 297 -10.94 24.69 -9.91
CA VAL A 297 -10.50 23.91 -11.07
C VAL A 297 -9.51 22.80 -10.73
N ASN A 298 -8.51 23.06 -9.89
CA ASN A 298 -7.37 22.17 -9.69
C ASN A 298 -7.54 21.30 -8.45
N LEU A 299 -8.23 20.17 -8.61
CA LEU A 299 -8.43 19.17 -7.57
C LEU A 299 -7.69 17.88 -7.90
N ALA A 300 -6.87 17.36 -6.99
CA ALA A 300 -6.27 16.04 -7.09
C ALA A 300 -6.69 15.13 -5.93
N VAL A 301 -6.49 13.83 -6.10
CA VAL A 301 -6.68 12.83 -5.05
C VAL A 301 -5.43 11.97 -4.91
N MET A 302 -5.06 11.64 -3.67
CA MET A 302 -3.90 10.80 -3.41
C MET A 302 -4.10 9.86 -2.23
N GLY A 303 -3.43 8.71 -2.28
CA GLY A 303 -3.50 7.74 -1.19
C GLY A 303 -2.77 6.43 -1.49
N GLY A 304 -2.54 5.67 -0.43
CA GLY A 304 -1.82 4.40 -0.45
C GLY A 304 -2.63 3.23 0.08
N SER A 305 -2.37 2.02 -0.42
CA SER A 305 -3.07 0.81 0.04
C SER A 305 -4.57 0.94 -0.21
N GLN A 306 -5.41 0.83 0.82
CA GLN A 306 -6.83 1.21 0.74
C GLN A 306 -7.02 2.62 0.15
N GLY A 307 -6.19 3.59 0.54
CA GLY A 307 -6.22 4.94 -0.01
C GLY A 307 -5.87 4.97 -1.51
N GLY A 308 -5.05 4.04 -1.99
CA GLY A 308 -4.75 3.92 -3.41
C GLY A 308 -5.97 3.49 -4.23
N ALA A 309 -6.73 2.52 -3.70
CA ALA A 309 -8.03 2.13 -4.25
C ALA A 309 -9.01 3.31 -4.25
N LEU A 310 -9.15 3.96 -3.08
CA LEU A 310 -10.04 5.12 -2.90
C LEU A 310 -9.69 6.27 -3.85
N SER A 311 -8.40 6.49 -4.14
CA SER A 311 -7.96 7.51 -5.09
C SER A 311 -8.42 7.21 -6.51
N ILE A 312 -8.23 5.96 -6.97
CA ILE A 312 -8.69 5.50 -8.28
C ILE A 312 -10.22 5.61 -8.37
N MET A 313 -10.94 5.16 -7.35
CA MET A 313 -12.41 5.19 -7.29
C MET A 313 -12.95 6.62 -7.35
N THR A 314 -12.38 7.51 -6.52
CA THR A 314 -12.79 8.92 -6.47
C THR A 314 -12.55 9.60 -7.81
N ALA A 315 -11.37 9.45 -8.39
CA ALA A 315 -11.02 10.05 -9.69
C ALA A 315 -11.82 9.46 -10.86
N ALA A 316 -12.23 8.19 -10.78
CA ALA A 316 -13.03 7.55 -11.82
C ALA A 316 -14.49 8.01 -11.80
N LEU A 317 -15.02 8.36 -10.62
CA LEU A 317 -16.41 8.77 -10.46
C LEU A 317 -16.58 10.29 -10.54
N ASP A 318 -15.58 11.09 -10.17
CA ASP A 318 -15.69 12.55 -10.03
C ASP A 318 -14.86 13.33 -11.07
N SER A 319 -15.55 13.97 -12.02
CA SER A 319 -14.92 14.73 -13.11
C SER A 319 -14.21 16.02 -12.68
N ARG A 320 -14.40 16.46 -11.42
CA ARG A 320 -13.66 17.61 -10.87
C ARG A 320 -12.20 17.26 -10.59
N VAL A 321 -11.90 15.99 -10.29
CA VAL A 321 -10.53 15.52 -10.10
C VAL A 321 -9.78 15.63 -11.42
N LYS A 322 -8.58 16.22 -11.40
CA LYS A 322 -7.74 16.48 -12.58
C LYS A 322 -6.50 15.60 -12.65
N SER A 323 -6.06 15.06 -11.52
CA SER A 323 -5.01 14.04 -11.47
C SER A 323 -5.10 13.19 -10.21
N LEU A 324 -4.39 12.07 -10.21
CA LEU A 324 -4.27 11.20 -9.04
C LEU A 324 -2.83 10.75 -8.78
N ALA A 325 -2.53 10.48 -7.52
CA ALA A 325 -1.29 9.81 -7.11
C ALA A 325 -1.60 8.59 -6.24
N VAL A 326 -1.14 7.42 -6.67
CA VAL A 326 -1.53 6.12 -6.12
C VAL A 326 -0.29 5.34 -5.73
N TRP A 327 -0.31 4.75 -4.54
CA TRP A 327 0.71 3.75 -4.19
C TRP A 327 0.12 2.48 -3.61
N VAL A 328 0.76 1.36 -3.94
CA VAL A 328 0.43 0.00 -3.48
C VAL A 328 -1.10 -0.28 -3.42
N PRO A 329 -1.87 -0.05 -4.51
CA PRO A 329 -3.33 0.00 -4.43
C PRO A 329 -3.93 -1.34 -3.96
N ALA A 330 -4.73 -1.27 -2.89
CA ALA A 330 -5.51 -2.39 -2.37
C ALA A 330 -6.79 -2.62 -3.20
N LEU A 331 -7.67 -3.52 -2.73
CA LEU A 331 -8.99 -3.80 -3.31
C LEU A 331 -8.96 -4.05 -4.83
N SER A 332 -7.83 -4.53 -5.34
CA SER A 332 -7.60 -4.71 -6.76
C SER A 332 -7.77 -6.17 -7.09
N ASP A 333 -8.63 -6.48 -8.05
CA ASP A 333 -8.79 -7.82 -8.60
C ASP A 333 -9.04 -8.88 -7.50
N LEU A 334 -10.02 -8.58 -6.66
CA LEU A 334 -10.35 -9.30 -5.42
C LEU A 334 -10.65 -10.78 -5.69
N THR A 335 -11.18 -11.09 -6.87
CA THR A 335 -11.53 -12.44 -7.30
C THR A 335 -10.33 -13.34 -7.65
N GLY A 336 -9.09 -12.83 -7.64
CA GLY A 336 -7.90 -13.59 -8.05
C GLY A 336 -7.78 -14.98 -7.42
N GLU A 337 -8.09 -15.12 -6.12
CA GLU A 337 -8.01 -16.39 -5.38
C GLU A 337 -8.99 -17.47 -5.87
N ILE A 338 -10.09 -17.06 -6.50
CA ILE A 338 -11.06 -17.97 -7.13
C ILE A 338 -10.46 -18.59 -8.39
N TYR A 339 -9.55 -17.87 -9.05
CA TYR A 339 -8.86 -18.27 -10.27
C TYR A 339 -7.42 -18.78 -10.00
N GLY A 340 -7.12 -19.16 -8.77
CA GLY A 340 -5.83 -19.79 -8.42
C GLY A 340 -4.62 -18.84 -8.46
N ARG A 341 -4.83 -17.52 -8.34
CA ARG A 341 -3.75 -16.52 -8.25
C ARG A 341 -4.01 -15.50 -7.14
N ALA A 342 -3.01 -14.65 -6.88
CA ALA A 342 -3.14 -13.64 -5.84
C ALA A 342 -4.26 -12.63 -6.14
N GLY A 343 -5.15 -12.44 -5.16
CA GLY A 343 -6.09 -11.32 -5.12
C GLY A 343 -5.56 -10.15 -4.29
N GLY A 344 -6.08 -8.94 -4.51
CA GLY A 344 -5.70 -7.75 -3.74
C GLY A 344 -6.16 -7.81 -2.28
N TRP A 345 -5.61 -6.92 -1.45
CA TRP A 345 -6.07 -6.75 -0.07
C TRP A 345 -7.57 -6.42 -0.07
N HIS A 346 -8.40 -7.03 0.78
CA HIS A 346 -8.07 -7.84 1.97
C HIS A 346 -8.12 -9.37 1.75
N ARG A 347 -7.89 -9.85 0.52
CA ARG A 347 -7.83 -11.28 0.16
C ARG A 347 -9.05 -12.09 0.63
N VAL A 348 -10.23 -11.51 0.44
CA VAL A 348 -11.52 -12.03 0.92
C VAL A 348 -11.76 -13.51 0.58
N PHE A 349 -11.41 -13.94 -0.62
CA PHE A 349 -11.66 -15.30 -1.13
C PHE A 349 -10.51 -16.29 -0.89
N LYS A 350 -9.49 -15.90 -0.11
CA LYS A 350 -8.51 -16.86 0.43
C LYS A 350 -9.20 -17.88 1.33
N ASP A 351 -10.20 -17.44 2.10
CA ASP A 351 -11.12 -18.33 2.80
C ASP A 351 -12.23 -18.78 1.84
N SER A 352 -12.34 -20.09 1.61
CA SER A 352 -13.34 -20.67 0.72
C SER A 352 -14.78 -20.41 1.20
N LYS A 353 -15.00 -20.17 2.50
CA LYS A 353 -16.32 -19.82 3.07
C LYS A 353 -16.87 -18.49 2.57
N ASN A 354 -16.00 -17.62 2.03
CA ASN A 354 -16.44 -16.34 1.46
C ASN A 354 -16.81 -16.44 -0.02
N ARG A 355 -16.60 -17.59 -0.69
CA ARG A 355 -16.82 -17.75 -2.14
C ARG A 355 -18.29 -18.01 -2.49
N THR A 356 -19.21 -17.25 -1.88
CA THR A 356 -20.65 -17.32 -2.21
C THR A 356 -20.95 -16.39 -3.39
N PRO A 357 -21.98 -16.67 -4.21
CA PRO A 357 -22.36 -15.81 -5.33
C PRO A 357 -22.57 -14.34 -4.93
N GLU A 358 -23.21 -14.09 -3.79
CA GLU A 358 -23.58 -12.75 -3.30
C GLU A 358 -22.35 -11.93 -2.92
N LYS A 359 -21.39 -12.56 -2.22
CA LYS A 359 -20.13 -11.91 -1.86
C LYS A 359 -19.26 -11.64 -3.09
N ILE A 360 -19.24 -12.58 -4.03
CA ILE A 360 -18.53 -12.40 -5.32
C ILE A 360 -19.14 -11.24 -6.09
N GLU A 361 -20.46 -11.22 -6.28
CA GLU A 361 -21.17 -10.12 -6.92
C GLU A 361 -20.87 -8.80 -6.21
N THR A 362 -21.04 -8.74 -4.89
CA THR A 362 -20.81 -7.53 -4.11
C THR A 362 -19.41 -6.98 -4.35
N THR A 363 -18.36 -7.80 -4.23
CA THR A 363 -16.97 -7.34 -4.45
C THR A 363 -16.73 -6.74 -5.84
N GLN A 364 -17.48 -7.13 -6.87
CA GLN A 364 -17.35 -6.56 -8.20
C GLN A 364 -17.74 -5.07 -8.24
N TYR A 365 -18.67 -4.60 -7.41
CA TYR A 365 -19.01 -3.17 -7.32
C TYR A 365 -17.92 -2.34 -6.65
N TYR A 366 -17.05 -2.99 -5.87
CA TYR A 366 -16.03 -2.35 -5.03
C TYR A 366 -14.59 -2.64 -5.48
N ASP A 367 -14.42 -3.38 -6.58
CA ASP A 367 -13.11 -3.74 -7.11
C ASP A 367 -12.47 -2.56 -7.87
N THR A 368 -11.27 -2.19 -7.46
CA THR A 368 -10.46 -1.10 -8.05
C THR A 368 -10.31 -1.22 -9.56
N VAL A 369 -10.24 -2.44 -10.11
CA VAL A 369 -10.12 -2.66 -11.55
C VAL A 369 -11.33 -2.08 -12.30
N ASN A 370 -12.55 -2.22 -11.76
CA ASN A 370 -13.76 -1.69 -12.40
C ASN A 370 -13.74 -0.16 -12.46
N PHE A 371 -13.16 0.51 -11.48
CA PHE A 371 -12.95 1.96 -11.51
C PHE A 371 -11.77 2.37 -12.40
N ALA A 372 -10.68 1.61 -12.40
CA ALA A 372 -9.50 1.87 -13.22
C ALA A 372 -9.83 1.94 -14.73
N ARG A 373 -10.75 1.08 -15.20
CA ARG A 373 -11.27 1.09 -16.58
C ARG A 373 -11.94 2.42 -16.98
N ARG A 374 -12.43 3.17 -16.00
CA ARG A 374 -13.20 4.41 -16.17
C ARG A 374 -12.36 5.67 -16.00
N LEU A 375 -11.13 5.55 -15.50
CA LEU A 375 -10.24 6.69 -15.35
C LEU A 375 -9.99 7.41 -16.69
N LYS A 376 -10.07 8.74 -16.64
CA LYS A 376 -9.79 9.64 -17.78
C LYS A 376 -8.67 10.63 -17.52
N VAL A 377 -8.20 10.72 -16.28
CA VAL A 377 -7.25 11.73 -15.82
C VAL A 377 -5.85 11.16 -15.65
N PRO A 378 -4.80 11.97 -15.80
CA PRO A 378 -3.43 11.53 -15.65
C PRO A 378 -3.11 11.06 -14.22
N GLY A 379 -2.38 9.96 -14.08
CA GLY A 379 -2.02 9.39 -12.78
C GLY A 379 -0.55 8.96 -12.65
N ILE A 380 0.00 9.12 -11.46
CA ILE A 380 1.27 8.48 -11.05
C ILE A 380 0.98 7.30 -10.12
N TYR A 381 1.67 6.19 -10.36
CA TYR A 381 1.51 4.94 -9.64
C TYR A 381 2.87 4.47 -9.13
N THR A 382 2.92 3.89 -7.95
CA THR A 382 4.16 3.26 -7.46
C THR A 382 3.90 2.07 -6.55
N PHE A 383 4.69 1.01 -6.73
CA PHE A 383 4.66 -0.21 -5.92
C PHE A 383 5.90 -1.06 -6.20
N GLY A 384 6.11 -2.09 -5.38
CA GLY A 384 7.19 -3.06 -5.54
C GLY A 384 6.68 -4.49 -5.78
N TYR A 385 7.56 -5.36 -6.25
CA TYR A 385 7.22 -6.76 -6.55
C TYR A 385 7.17 -7.61 -5.28
N ASN A 386 7.81 -7.15 -4.21
CA ASN A 386 7.89 -7.85 -2.93
C ASN A 386 6.73 -7.53 -1.98
N ASP A 387 5.70 -6.79 -2.43
CA ASP A 387 4.53 -6.51 -1.61
C ASP A 387 3.74 -7.81 -1.36
N GLU A 388 3.64 -8.19 -0.08
CA GLU A 388 2.88 -9.37 0.37
C GLU A 388 1.48 -9.00 0.89
N THR A 389 1.23 -7.71 1.10
CA THR A 389 -0.07 -7.19 1.56
C THR A 389 -0.99 -6.93 0.37
N CYS A 390 -0.48 -6.20 -0.63
CA CYS A 390 -1.13 -5.98 -1.91
C CYS A 390 -0.26 -6.66 -2.99
N PRO A 391 -0.51 -7.92 -3.36
CA PRO A 391 0.35 -8.64 -4.29
C PRO A 391 0.46 -7.94 -5.65
N PRO A 392 1.64 -7.85 -6.28
CA PRO A 392 1.82 -7.13 -7.55
C PRO A 392 0.96 -7.69 -8.68
N THR A 393 0.62 -8.97 -8.71
CA THR A 393 -0.36 -9.53 -9.66
C THR A 393 -1.67 -8.74 -9.63
N SER A 394 -2.18 -8.44 -8.43
CA SER A 394 -3.43 -7.69 -8.26
C SER A 394 -3.28 -6.21 -8.62
N MET A 395 -2.14 -5.61 -8.27
CA MET A 395 -1.86 -4.19 -8.57
C MET A 395 -1.68 -3.97 -10.08
N PHE A 396 -0.99 -4.88 -10.78
CA PHE A 396 -0.87 -4.86 -12.24
C PHE A 396 -2.22 -5.08 -12.92
N ALA A 397 -3.10 -5.96 -12.42
CA ALA A 397 -4.44 -6.11 -12.98
C ALA A 397 -5.23 -4.79 -12.97
N ALA A 398 -5.12 -3.99 -11.90
CA ALA A 398 -5.72 -2.65 -11.84
C ALA A 398 -4.97 -1.64 -12.74
N TYR A 399 -3.63 -1.57 -12.63
CA TYR A 399 -2.82 -0.63 -13.40
C TYR A 399 -2.94 -0.84 -14.92
N ASN A 400 -2.94 -2.08 -15.40
CA ASN A 400 -3.08 -2.43 -16.81
C ASN A 400 -4.46 -2.08 -17.35
N SER A 401 -5.48 -2.04 -16.49
CA SER A 401 -6.84 -1.63 -16.87
C SER A 401 -7.00 -0.11 -17.08
N VAL A 402 -6.04 0.70 -16.63
CA VAL A 402 -6.03 2.15 -16.84
C VAL A 402 -5.63 2.46 -18.28
N THR A 403 -6.49 3.19 -18.99
CA THR A 403 -6.23 3.68 -20.37
C THR A 403 -5.86 5.16 -20.44
N ALA A 404 -6.13 5.92 -19.36
CA ALA A 404 -5.69 7.30 -19.22
C ALA A 404 -4.14 7.42 -19.15
N PRO A 405 -3.57 8.61 -19.40
CA PRO A 405 -2.14 8.83 -19.25
C PRO A 405 -1.65 8.40 -17.88
N LYS A 406 -0.66 7.50 -17.84
CA LYS A 406 -0.21 6.91 -16.58
C LYS A 406 1.31 6.79 -16.55
N LYS A 407 1.89 7.02 -15.36
CA LYS A 407 3.30 6.81 -15.07
C LYS A 407 3.44 5.81 -13.94
N LEU A 408 4.29 4.80 -14.11
CA LEU A 408 4.60 3.82 -13.07
C LEU A 408 6.04 4.00 -12.60
N ILE A 409 6.24 4.04 -11.28
CA ILE A 409 7.54 3.96 -10.62
C ILE A 409 7.61 2.62 -9.91
N LEU A 410 8.45 1.72 -10.41
CA LEU A 410 8.70 0.43 -9.78
C LEU A 410 9.85 0.55 -8.78
N ALA A 411 9.58 0.18 -7.53
CA ALA A 411 10.58 -0.01 -6.49
C ALA A 411 10.66 -1.51 -6.19
N LEU A 412 11.30 -2.26 -7.08
CA LEU A 412 11.18 -3.73 -7.22
C LEU A 412 11.30 -4.48 -5.89
N GLU A 413 12.31 -4.15 -5.08
CA GLU A 413 12.62 -4.82 -3.80
C GLU A 413 11.62 -4.50 -2.68
N ILE A 414 10.89 -3.40 -2.79
CA ILE A 414 10.08 -2.88 -1.70
C ILE A 414 8.79 -3.70 -1.53
N GLY A 415 8.44 -3.93 -0.26
CA GLY A 415 7.17 -4.51 0.14
C GLY A 415 6.03 -3.49 0.15
N HIS A 416 5.24 -3.48 1.21
CA HIS A 416 4.06 -2.59 1.33
C HIS A 416 4.37 -1.16 1.81
N ALA A 417 5.64 -0.85 2.11
CA ALA A 417 6.07 0.47 2.52
C ALA A 417 6.44 1.34 1.31
N LEU A 418 6.60 2.65 1.52
CA LEU A 418 7.23 3.53 0.55
C LEU A 418 8.63 3.90 0.99
N THR A 419 9.54 4.06 0.03
CA THR A 419 10.80 4.76 0.25
C THR A 419 10.57 6.27 0.29
N ASN A 420 11.56 6.99 0.85
CA ASN A 420 11.57 8.46 0.80
C ASN A 420 11.55 8.97 -0.64
N GLU A 421 12.24 8.30 -1.56
CA GLU A 421 12.27 8.67 -2.97
C GLU A 421 10.89 8.50 -3.63
N GLN A 422 10.20 7.37 -3.40
CA GLN A 422 8.83 7.20 -3.90
C GLN A 422 7.90 8.29 -3.38
N SER A 423 8.00 8.60 -2.08
CA SER A 423 7.19 9.64 -1.43
C SER A 423 7.46 11.03 -2.01
N ALA A 424 8.73 11.38 -2.24
CA ALA A 424 9.12 12.64 -2.86
C ALA A 424 8.57 12.76 -4.29
N ARG A 425 8.75 11.73 -5.12
CA ARG A 425 8.27 11.75 -6.52
C ARG A 425 6.75 11.82 -6.63
N ILE A 426 6.01 11.23 -5.69
CA ILE A 426 4.55 11.39 -5.59
C ILE A 426 4.18 12.82 -5.27
N ASN A 427 4.80 13.41 -4.24
CA ASN A 427 4.49 14.78 -3.83
C ASN A 427 4.84 15.78 -4.93
N ASP A 428 5.98 15.61 -5.59
CA ASP A 428 6.42 16.45 -6.70
C ASP A 428 5.48 16.35 -7.90
N TRP A 429 4.94 15.16 -8.18
CA TRP A 429 3.91 14.99 -9.21
C TRP A 429 2.65 15.79 -8.90
N VAL A 430 2.13 15.65 -7.69
CA VAL A 430 0.91 16.34 -7.26
C VAL A 430 1.11 17.86 -7.27
N GLU A 431 2.23 18.33 -6.70
CA GLU A 431 2.56 19.75 -6.72
C GLU A 431 2.72 20.30 -8.14
N SER A 432 3.50 19.62 -8.98
CA SER A 432 3.74 20.06 -10.35
C SER A 432 2.46 20.07 -11.17
N PHE A 433 1.56 19.10 -10.97
CA PHE A 433 0.31 19.04 -11.70
C PHE A 433 -0.63 20.18 -11.28
N LEU A 434 -0.74 20.44 -9.98
CA LEU A 434 -1.68 21.43 -9.45
C LEU A 434 -1.21 22.88 -9.61
N LYS A 435 0.10 23.12 -9.69
CA LYS A 435 0.65 24.48 -9.84
C LYS A 435 0.95 24.90 -11.27
N ASN A 436 1.05 23.96 -12.21
CA ASN A 436 1.30 24.30 -13.61
C ASN A 436 -0.02 24.57 -14.34
N GLU A 437 -0.45 25.83 -14.36
CA GLU A 437 -1.62 26.35 -15.12
C GLU A 437 -1.48 26.27 -16.65
N LYS A 438 -0.50 25.51 -17.18
CA LYS A 438 -0.22 25.42 -18.62
C LYS A 438 0.00 23.98 -19.04
N LYS A 439 -1.08 23.22 -19.21
CA LYS A 439 -1.14 22.10 -20.17
C LYS A 439 -2.49 22.05 -20.84
#